data_AF-A0A2V8EFP5-F1
#
_entry.id   AF-A0A2V8EFP5-F1
#
_cell.length_a   1.000
_cell.length_b   1.000
_cell.length_c   1.000
_cell.angle_alpha   90.00
_cell.angle_beta   90.00
_cell.angle_gamma   90.00
#
_symmetry.space_group_name_H-M   'P 1'
#
loop_
_entity.id
_entity.type
_entity.pdbx_description
1 polymer ?
#
loop_
_entity_poly.entity_id
_entity_poly.type
_entity_poly.pdbx_seq_one_letter_code
_entity_poly.pdbx_strand_id
1 'polypeptide(L)'
;MPSPSNLSDLPSLTSGELLDLARLQAHARSLAHDCRVVAKPAGWRGSVVHLRRLDQQARLLAAVYREIADDVHRGEPVSPSGEWLLDNFHLITNEVLSIRTDLPRRYYRQLPRVAPLGPASQTRVETLAAAIVAHSDGRLDPDRLQGFVRAFQSVSPLTMGELWAWPSVLKLTLVGYVAGLAERIRRVREDWARADLCIAEFNTN
;
A
#
# COMPACT_ATOMS: atom_id res chain seq x y z
N MET A 1 12.33 -22.88 -11.26
CA MET A 1 12.56 -22.08 -10.04
C MET A 1 12.23 -20.63 -10.36
N PRO A 2 11.07 -20.06 -9.98
CA PRO A 2 10.81 -18.66 -10.27
C PRO A 2 11.32 -17.78 -9.12
N SER A 3 12.11 -16.77 -9.49
CA SER A 3 12.75 -15.78 -8.62
C SER A 3 11.76 -14.91 -7.83
N PRO A 4 12.13 -14.41 -6.63
CA PRO A 4 11.29 -13.54 -5.81
C PRO A 4 11.44 -12.08 -6.27
N SER A 5 10.95 -11.74 -7.44
CA SER A 5 11.00 -10.37 -7.97
C SER A 5 9.57 -9.92 -8.26
N ASN A 6 8.87 -9.39 -7.26
CA ASN A 6 7.58 -8.69 -7.45
C ASN A 6 7.08 -7.89 -6.23
N LEU A 7 7.92 -7.62 -5.21
CA LEU A 7 7.55 -6.66 -4.15
C LEU A 7 7.93 -5.20 -4.50
N SER A 8 8.72 -5.00 -5.55
CA SER A 8 9.26 -3.70 -5.99
C SER A 8 8.41 -2.96 -7.03
N ASP A 9 7.37 -3.59 -7.59
CA ASP A 9 6.54 -3.00 -8.67
C ASP A 9 5.41 -2.10 -8.15
N LEU A 10 5.48 -1.73 -6.88
CA LEU A 10 4.69 -0.62 -6.36
C LEU A 10 5.50 0.64 -6.59
N PRO A 11 4.95 1.68 -7.24
CA PRO A 11 5.62 2.98 -7.22
C PRO A 11 5.94 3.26 -5.75
N SER A 12 7.20 3.49 -5.45
CA SER A 12 7.70 3.73 -4.10
C SER A 12 6.83 4.79 -3.45
N LEU A 13 5.87 4.36 -2.63
CA LEU A 13 4.83 5.21 -2.01
C LEU A 13 5.42 6.17 -0.95
N THR A 14 6.75 6.23 -0.85
CA THR A 14 7.52 6.87 0.22
C THR A 14 8.24 8.14 -0.23
N SER A 15 7.85 8.74 -1.37
CA SER A 15 8.59 9.88 -1.95
C SER A 15 7.70 11.00 -2.52
N GLY A 16 6.42 11.08 -2.12
CA GLY A 16 5.58 12.23 -2.45
C GLY A 16 5.73 13.35 -1.42
N GLU A 17 5.84 14.59 -1.88
CA GLU A 17 5.77 15.77 -1.01
C GLU A 17 4.40 15.82 -0.32
N LEU A 18 4.35 16.17 0.98
CA LEU A 18 3.07 16.40 1.65
C LEU A 18 2.38 17.60 0.98
N LEU A 19 1.27 17.33 0.30
CA LEU A 19 0.52 18.38 -0.38
C LEU A 19 -0.50 18.99 0.58
N ASP A 20 -0.61 20.32 0.57
CA ASP A 20 -1.80 20.98 1.10
C ASP A 20 -3.05 20.57 0.31
N LEU A 21 -4.24 20.93 0.80
CA LEU A 21 -5.50 20.52 0.18
C LEU A 21 -5.63 21.01 -1.26
N ALA A 22 -5.19 22.23 -1.56
CA ALA A 22 -5.33 22.82 -2.89
C ALA A 22 -4.42 22.13 -3.92
N ARG A 23 -3.16 21.88 -3.55
CA ARG A 23 -2.20 21.13 -4.37
C ARG A 23 -2.63 19.68 -4.54
N LEU A 24 -3.19 19.06 -3.50
CA LEU A 24 -3.73 17.71 -3.55
C LEU A 24 -4.90 17.62 -4.55
N GLN A 25 -5.82 18.59 -4.54
CA GLN A 25 -6.92 18.69 -5.50
C GLN A 25 -6.43 18.95 -6.94
N ALA A 26 -5.43 19.81 -7.11
CA ALA A 26 -4.81 20.04 -8.42
C ALA A 26 -4.16 18.77 -8.97
N HIS A 27 -3.44 18.03 -8.12
CA HIS A 27 -2.87 16.73 -8.45
C HIS A 27 -3.95 15.72 -8.86
N ALA A 28 -5.08 15.68 -8.15
CA ALA A 28 -6.22 14.82 -8.51
C ALA A 28 -6.77 15.10 -9.92
N ARG A 29 -6.87 16.39 -10.30
CA ARG A 29 -7.33 16.80 -11.63
C ARG A 29 -6.34 16.41 -12.72
N SER A 30 -5.04 16.63 -12.47
CA SER A 30 -3.99 16.18 -13.39
C SER A 30 -4.05 14.67 -13.59
N LEU A 31 -4.14 13.91 -12.50
CA LEU A 31 -4.25 12.45 -12.54
C LEU A 31 -5.47 11.98 -13.33
N ALA A 32 -6.60 12.69 -13.20
CA ALA A 32 -7.83 12.38 -13.92
C ALA A 32 -7.70 12.53 -15.45
N HIS A 33 -6.88 13.48 -15.92
CA HIS A 33 -6.58 13.60 -17.35
C HIS A 33 -5.75 12.42 -17.89
N ASP A 34 -4.83 11.91 -17.07
CA ASP A 34 -3.90 10.84 -17.44
C ASP A 34 -4.54 9.44 -17.32
N CYS A 35 -5.47 9.27 -16.37
CA CYS A 35 -6.17 8.01 -16.10
C CYS A 35 -7.26 7.67 -17.13
N ARG A 36 -6.90 7.62 -18.41
CA ARG A 36 -7.84 7.24 -19.48
C ARG A 36 -8.16 5.75 -19.38
N VAL A 37 -9.47 5.47 -19.27
CA VAL A 37 -9.99 4.10 -19.22
C VAL A 37 -9.82 3.45 -20.60
N VAL A 38 -9.31 2.22 -20.60
CA VAL A 38 -9.17 1.42 -21.83
C VAL A 38 -10.29 0.39 -21.90
N ALA A 39 -10.86 0.22 -23.09
CA ALA A 39 -11.82 -0.84 -23.36
C ALA A 39 -11.15 -2.22 -23.17
N LYS A 40 -11.82 -3.10 -22.43
CA LYS A 40 -11.33 -4.46 -22.19
C LYS A 40 -11.57 -5.30 -23.46
N PRO A 41 -10.56 -5.99 -24.00
CA PRO A 41 -10.73 -6.83 -25.18
C PRO A 41 -11.67 -8.02 -24.90
N ALA A 42 -12.26 -8.58 -25.96
CA ALA A 42 -13.09 -9.78 -25.85
C ALA A 42 -12.30 -10.93 -25.19
N GLY A 43 -12.93 -11.64 -24.25
CA GLY A 43 -12.28 -12.73 -23.52
C GLY A 43 -11.30 -12.29 -22.41
N TRP A 44 -11.21 -10.99 -22.10
CA TRP A 44 -10.39 -10.50 -20.99
C TRP A 44 -10.85 -11.13 -19.65
N ARG A 45 -9.95 -11.89 -19.02
CA ARG A 45 -10.26 -12.61 -17.75
C ARG A 45 -9.91 -11.80 -16.50
N GLY A 46 -9.17 -10.71 -16.67
CA GLY A 46 -8.76 -9.81 -15.61
C GLY A 46 -7.81 -10.38 -14.56
N SER A 47 -6.86 -9.55 -14.18
CA SER A 47 -5.89 -9.88 -13.13
C SER A 47 -6.60 -9.96 -11.76
N VAL A 48 -6.29 -10.99 -10.98
CA VAL A 48 -6.64 -11.13 -9.55
C VAL A 48 -5.39 -11.02 -8.68
N VAL A 49 -4.40 -10.24 -9.16
CA VAL A 49 -3.14 -10.00 -8.46
C VAL A 49 -3.36 -9.31 -7.12
N HIS A 50 -4.43 -8.52 -6.96
CA HIS A 50 -4.68 -7.76 -5.73
C HIS A 50 -4.75 -8.64 -4.47
N LEU A 51 -5.46 -9.77 -4.52
CA LEU A 51 -5.52 -10.70 -3.37
C LEU A 51 -4.18 -11.39 -3.13
N ARG A 52 -3.46 -11.77 -4.19
CA ARG A 52 -2.12 -12.38 -4.04
C ARG A 52 -1.14 -11.40 -3.41
N ARG A 53 -1.19 -10.14 -3.83
CA ARG A 53 -0.41 -9.04 -3.27
C ARG A 53 -0.79 -8.77 -1.82
N LEU A 54 -2.09 -8.72 -1.50
CA LEU A 54 -2.58 -8.60 -0.13
C LEU A 54 -2.05 -9.73 0.76
N ASP A 55 -2.07 -10.97 0.27
CA ASP A 55 -1.54 -12.13 1.01
C ASP A 55 -0.04 -12.05 1.24
N GLN A 56 0.73 -11.55 0.25
CA GLN A 56 2.17 -11.33 0.40
C GLN A 56 2.45 -10.24 1.44
N GLN A 57 1.73 -9.12 1.38
CA GLN A 57 1.87 -8.01 2.33
C GLN A 57 1.48 -8.44 3.75
N ALA A 58 0.38 -9.17 3.92
CA ALA A 58 -0.04 -9.69 5.21
C ALA A 58 0.97 -10.67 5.81
N ARG A 59 1.55 -11.56 5.00
CA ARG A 59 2.61 -12.48 5.45
C ARG A 59 3.88 -11.73 5.88
N LEU A 60 4.27 -10.71 5.12
CA LEU A 60 5.41 -9.87 5.47
C LEU A 60 5.19 -9.15 6.80
N LEU A 61 4.04 -8.51 6.97
CA LEU A 61 3.65 -7.84 8.21
C LEU A 61 3.66 -8.80 9.39
N ALA A 62 3.13 -10.02 9.23
CA ALA A 62 3.13 -11.04 10.27
C ALA A 62 4.53 -11.59 10.60
N ALA A 63 5.46 -11.59 9.63
CA ALA A 63 6.86 -11.96 9.87
C ALA A 63 7.54 -10.88 10.71
N VAL A 64 7.47 -9.62 10.27
CA VAL A 64 8.07 -8.47 10.98
C VAL A 64 7.49 -8.32 12.39
N TYR A 65 6.18 -8.50 12.55
CA TYR A 65 5.53 -8.47 13.87
C TYR A 65 6.13 -9.52 14.83
N ARG A 66 6.31 -10.76 14.36
CA ARG A 66 6.89 -11.83 15.19
C ARG A 66 8.34 -11.56 15.54
N GLU A 67 9.14 -11.10 14.58
CA GLU A 67 10.54 -10.74 14.82
C GLU A 67 10.66 -9.66 15.91
N ILE A 68 9.86 -8.60 15.81
CA ILE A 68 9.87 -7.51 16.80
C ILE A 68 9.33 -7.99 18.16
N ALA A 69 8.29 -8.83 18.17
CA ALA A 69 7.75 -9.39 19.41
C ALA A 69 8.78 -10.28 20.13
N ASP A 70 9.54 -11.07 19.37
CA ASP A 70 10.61 -11.91 19.91
C ASP A 70 11.75 -11.04 20.50
N ASP A 71 12.07 -9.89 19.90
CA ASP A 71 13.04 -8.93 20.46
C ASP A 71 12.61 -8.42 21.84
N VAL A 72 11.35 -7.98 21.94
CA VAL A 72 10.78 -7.53 23.22
C VAL A 72 10.87 -8.64 24.26
N HIS A 73 10.57 -9.89 23.87
CA HIS A 73 10.67 -11.03 24.78
C HIS A 73 12.10 -11.31 25.24
N ARG A 74 13.10 -11.05 24.39
CA ARG A 74 14.53 -11.14 24.73
C ARG A 74 15.07 -9.92 25.48
N GLY A 75 14.26 -8.87 25.68
CA GLY A 75 14.69 -7.62 26.29
C GLY A 75 15.56 -6.76 25.38
N GLU A 76 15.53 -7.01 24.06
CA GLU A 76 16.23 -6.19 23.07
C GLU A 76 15.46 -4.87 22.85
N PRO A 77 16.17 -3.75 22.65
CA PRO A 77 15.53 -2.47 22.39
C PRO A 77 14.80 -2.50 21.04
N VAL A 78 13.55 -2.03 21.05
CA VAL A 78 12.73 -1.91 19.84
C VAL A 78 12.59 -0.43 19.47
N SER A 79 12.63 -0.14 18.17
CA SER A 79 12.42 1.22 17.69
C SER A 79 10.96 1.69 17.96
N PRO A 80 10.70 3.00 18.11
CA PRO A 80 9.32 3.50 18.27
C PRO A 80 8.37 3.09 17.12
N SER A 81 8.90 2.92 15.91
CA SER A 81 8.11 2.43 14.77
C SER A 81 7.75 0.95 14.90
N GLY A 82 8.61 0.16 15.56
CA GLY A 82 8.34 -1.24 15.86
C GLY A 82 7.28 -1.41 16.94
N GLU A 83 7.36 -0.63 18.02
CA GLU A 83 6.34 -0.60 19.07
C GLU A 83 4.96 -0.24 18.50
N TRP A 84 4.89 0.82 17.69
CA TRP A 84 3.65 1.18 17.01
C TRP A 84 3.07 0.02 16.19
N LEU A 85 3.92 -0.73 15.48
CA LEU A 85 3.47 -1.87 14.69
C LEU A 85 2.90 -2.98 15.58
N LEU A 86 3.53 -3.26 16.73
CA LEU A 86 3.01 -4.24 17.70
C LEU A 86 1.63 -3.85 18.20
N ASP A 87 1.48 -2.60 18.63
CA ASP A 87 0.22 -2.08 19.19
C ASP A 87 -0.92 -2.12 18.16
N ASN A 88 -0.61 -1.86 16.89
CA ASN A 88 -1.61 -1.70 15.82
C ASN A 88 -1.79 -2.94 14.93
N PHE A 89 -1.04 -4.02 15.16
CA PHE A 89 -1.08 -5.21 14.28
C PHE A 89 -2.47 -5.83 14.15
N HIS A 90 -3.26 -5.79 15.23
CA HIS A 90 -4.63 -6.30 15.25
C HIS A 90 -5.56 -5.53 14.29
N LEU A 91 -5.42 -4.19 14.21
CA LEU A 91 -6.19 -3.36 13.26
C LEU A 91 -5.85 -3.72 11.83
N ILE A 92 -4.56 -3.86 11.52
CA ILE A 92 -4.10 -4.24 10.18
C ILE A 92 -4.67 -5.60 9.78
N THR A 93 -4.66 -6.57 10.70
CA THR A 93 -5.21 -7.92 10.46
C THR A 93 -6.71 -7.87 10.18
N ASN A 94 -7.47 -7.05 10.92
CA ASN A 94 -8.90 -6.84 10.68
C ASN A 94 -9.16 -6.22 9.29
N GLU A 95 -8.35 -5.24 8.88
CA GLU A 95 -8.49 -4.60 7.57
C GLU A 95 -8.17 -5.57 6.42
N VAL A 96 -7.17 -6.45 6.59
CA VAL A 96 -6.88 -7.51 5.61
C VAL A 96 -8.10 -8.41 5.38
N LEU A 97 -8.83 -8.76 6.45
CA LEU A 97 -10.05 -9.56 6.35
C LEU A 97 -11.19 -8.78 5.68
N SER A 98 -11.42 -7.52 6.06
CA SER A 98 -12.43 -6.64 5.42
C SER A 98 -12.19 -6.51 3.92
N ILE A 99 -10.94 -6.24 3.50
CA ILE A 99 -10.61 -6.10 2.07
C ILE A 99 -10.97 -7.36 1.28
N ARG A 100 -10.76 -8.57 1.82
CA ARG A 100 -11.10 -9.82 1.14
C ARG A 100 -12.60 -9.97 0.91
N THR A 101 -13.41 -9.56 1.88
CA THR A 101 -14.87 -9.59 1.83
C THR A 101 -15.40 -8.53 0.87
N ASP A 102 -14.88 -7.31 0.95
CA ASP A 102 -15.44 -6.14 0.27
C ASP A 102 -14.92 -5.98 -1.16
N LEU A 103 -13.78 -6.60 -1.49
CA LEU A 103 -13.17 -6.54 -2.82
C LEU A 103 -12.95 -7.95 -3.43
N PRO A 104 -14.03 -8.73 -3.63
CA PRO A 104 -13.93 -10.08 -4.16
C PRO A 104 -13.43 -10.09 -5.61
N ARG A 105 -12.85 -11.21 -6.04
CA ARG A 105 -12.24 -11.38 -7.38
C ARG A 105 -13.15 -10.93 -8.53
N ARG A 106 -14.43 -11.30 -8.48
CA ARG A 106 -15.41 -10.96 -9.51
C ARG A 106 -15.60 -9.45 -9.62
N TYR A 107 -15.71 -8.77 -8.48
CA TYR A 107 -15.90 -7.34 -8.43
C TYR A 107 -14.66 -6.58 -8.92
N TYR A 108 -13.48 -6.94 -8.42
CA TYR A 108 -12.21 -6.33 -8.85
C TYR A 108 -11.94 -6.47 -10.36
N ARG A 109 -12.37 -7.58 -10.98
CA ARG A 109 -12.28 -7.75 -12.44
C ARG A 109 -13.15 -6.76 -13.20
N GLN A 110 -14.31 -6.35 -12.66
CA GLN A 110 -15.22 -5.45 -13.36
C GLN A 110 -14.72 -4.00 -13.36
N LEU A 111 -13.86 -3.62 -12.43
CA LEU A 111 -13.34 -2.25 -12.31
C LEU A 111 -12.65 -1.75 -13.60
N PRO A 112 -12.88 -0.49 -14.02
CA PRO A 112 -12.18 0.14 -15.13
C PRO A 112 -10.66 0.14 -14.94
N ARG A 113 -9.92 -0.03 -16.05
CA ARG A 113 -8.45 -0.10 -16.03
C ARG A 113 -7.83 0.98 -16.89
N VAL A 114 -6.66 1.43 -16.46
CA VAL A 114 -5.84 2.41 -17.16
C VAL A 114 -4.84 1.71 -18.09
N ALA A 115 -4.42 2.39 -19.15
CA ALA A 115 -3.45 1.88 -20.12
C ALA A 115 -2.04 1.75 -19.51
N PRO A 116 -1.17 0.88 -20.06
CA PRO A 116 -1.48 -0.19 -21.00
C PRO A 116 -2.15 -1.39 -20.32
N LEU A 117 -2.93 -2.17 -21.08
CA LEU A 117 -3.53 -3.42 -20.60
C LEU A 117 -2.52 -4.57 -20.60
N GLY A 118 -2.44 -5.31 -19.50
CA GLY A 118 -1.46 -6.35 -19.24
C GLY A 118 -1.61 -6.95 -17.83
N PRO A 119 -0.72 -7.86 -17.43
CA PRO A 119 -0.80 -8.54 -16.12
C PRO A 119 -0.72 -7.59 -14.91
N ALA A 120 0.00 -6.48 -15.07
CA ALA A 120 0.24 -5.45 -14.06
C ALA A 120 -0.67 -4.21 -14.19
N SER A 121 -1.65 -4.22 -15.10
CA SER A 121 -2.52 -3.05 -15.26
C SER A 121 -3.30 -2.75 -14.01
N GLN A 122 -3.22 -1.50 -13.57
CA GLN A 122 -3.95 -1.04 -12.41
C GLN A 122 -5.39 -0.68 -12.79
N THR A 123 -6.29 -0.88 -11.85
CA THR A 123 -7.62 -0.26 -11.93
C THR A 123 -7.47 1.24 -11.70
N ARG A 124 -8.38 2.03 -12.26
CA ARG A 124 -8.35 3.49 -12.08
C ARG A 124 -8.36 3.87 -10.60
N VAL A 125 -9.23 3.23 -9.81
CA VAL A 125 -9.31 3.42 -8.35
C VAL A 125 -8.02 3.07 -7.60
N GLU A 126 -7.24 2.09 -8.06
CA GLU A 126 -5.92 1.81 -7.46
C GLU A 126 -4.94 2.95 -7.74
N THR A 127 -4.99 3.55 -8.93
CA THR A 127 -4.17 4.71 -9.26
C THR A 127 -4.53 5.92 -8.40
N LEU A 128 -5.83 6.19 -8.18
CA LEU A 128 -6.26 7.23 -7.25
C LEU A 128 -5.76 6.97 -5.82
N ALA A 129 -5.87 5.73 -5.34
CA ALA A 129 -5.52 5.36 -3.98
C ALA A 129 -4.00 5.48 -3.76
N ALA A 130 -3.20 5.02 -4.72
CA ALA A 130 -1.76 5.19 -4.69
C ALA A 130 -1.36 6.67 -4.66
N ALA A 131 -1.99 7.50 -5.49
CA ALA A 131 -1.68 8.92 -5.59
C ALA A 131 -1.97 9.68 -4.28
N ILE A 132 -3.13 9.44 -3.64
CA ILE A 132 -3.42 10.11 -2.37
C ILE A 132 -2.48 9.61 -1.27
N VAL A 133 -2.24 8.30 -1.15
CA VAL A 133 -1.37 7.73 -0.10
C VAL A 133 0.06 8.29 -0.22
N ALA A 134 0.59 8.40 -1.45
CA ALA A 134 1.93 8.92 -1.69
C ALA A 134 2.14 10.37 -1.22
N HIS A 135 1.08 11.19 -1.22
CA HIS A 135 1.14 12.62 -0.87
C HIS A 135 0.46 12.95 0.47
N SER A 136 0.17 11.93 1.28
CA SER A 136 -0.52 12.10 2.56
C SER A 136 0.40 12.04 3.76
N ASP A 137 1.59 11.44 3.65
CA ASP A 137 2.49 11.23 4.80
C ASP A 137 1.76 10.65 6.03
N GLY A 138 0.83 9.71 5.79
CA GLY A 138 -0.05 9.12 6.81
C GLY A 138 -1.25 9.98 7.25
N ARG A 139 -1.34 11.26 6.84
CA ARG A 139 -2.44 12.18 7.18
C ARG A 139 -3.61 12.04 6.21
N LEU A 140 -4.50 11.10 6.52
CA LEU A 140 -5.76 10.88 5.81
C LEU A 140 -6.95 11.28 6.68
N ASP A 141 -7.46 12.49 6.47
CA ASP A 141 -8.69 12.96 7.08
C ASP A 141 -9.85 12.99 6.04
N PRO A 142 -11.11 13.07 6.52
CA PRO A 142 -12.28 13.07 5.64
C PRO A 142 -12.29 14.21 4.61
N ASP A 143 -11.78 15.39 4.94
CA ASP A 143 -11.82 16.56 4.06
C ASP A 143 -10.83 16.40 2.90
N ARG A 144 -9.63 15.89 3.19
CA ARG A 144 -8.62 15.55 2.17
C ARG A 144 -9.12 14.45 1.25
N LEU A 145 -9.69 13.38 1.81
CA LEU A 145 -10.23 12.26 1.03
C LEU A 145 -11.37 12.71 0.11
N GLN A 146 -12.34 13.44 0.66
CA GLN A 146 -13.47 13.95 -0.11
C GLN A 146 -13.02 14.98 -1.16
N GLY A 147 -12.15 15.91 -0.77
CA GLY A 147 -11.60 16.92 -1.67
C GLY A 147 -10.87 16.29 -2.86
N PHE A 148 -10.03 15.30 -2.62
CA PHE A 148 -9.30 14.58 -3.66
C PHE A 148 -10.25 13.86 -4.64
N VAL A 149 -11.20 13.08 -4.11
CA VAL A 149 -12.16 12.32 -4.92
C VAL A 149 -13.08 13.25 -5.72
N ARG A 150 -13.56 14.36 -5.12
CA ARG A 150 -14.38 15.37 -5.82
C ARG A 150 -13.60 16.06 -6.93
N ALA A 151 -12.35 16.44 -6.66
CA ALA A 151 -11.50 17.07 -7.66
C ALA A 151 -11.21 16.13 -8.84
N PHE A 152 -10.91 14.85 -8.58
CA PHE A 152 -10.77 13.85 -9.63
C PHE A 152 -12.05 13.72 -10.49
N GLN A 153 -13.21 13.59 -9.83
CA GLN A 153 -14.50 13.40 -10.51
C GLN A 153 -14.94 14.62 -11.34
N SER A 154 -14.47 15.83 -11.01
CA SER A 154 -14.74 17.04 -11.81
C SER A 154 -14.17 16.97 -13.24
N VAL A 155 -13.19 16.09 -13.47
CA VAL A 155 -12.53 15.88 -14.77
C VAL A 155 -12.91 14.52 -15.36
N SER A 156 -12.88 13.45 -14.56
CA SER A 156 -13.14 12.09 -15.01
C SER A 156 -14.10 11.40 -14.04
N PRO A 157 -15.42 11.43 -14.31
CA PRO A 157 -16.42 10.85 -13.43
C PRO A 157 -16.13 9.38 -13.14
N LEU A 158 -16.26 9.02 -11.86
CA LEU A 158 -16.15 7.65 -11.40
C LEU A 158 -17.53 6.99 -11.53
N THR A 159 -17.53 5.73 -11.95
CA THR A 159 -18.75 4.92 -11.95
C THR A 159 -19.19 4.62 -10.51
N MET A 160 -20.46 4.29 -10.32
CA MET A 160 -20.97 3.83 -9.02
C MET A 160 -20.13 2.67 -8.47
N GLY A 161 -19.79 1.69 -9.32
CA GLY A 161 -18.91 0.57 -8.92
C GLY A 161 -17.49 0.99 -8.54
N GLU A 162 -16.94 2.06 -9.10
CA GLU A 162 -15.64 2.58 -8.63
C GLU A 162 -15.75 3.25 -7.26
N LEU A 163 -16.82 4.03 -7.04
CA LEU A 163 -17.06 4.68 -5.75
C LEU A 163 -17.30 3.68 -4.63
N TRP A 164 -18.01 2.59 -4.89
CA TRP A 164 -18.19 1.50 -3.93
C TRP A 164 -16.88 0.72 -3.65
N ALA A 165 -16.01 0.57 -4.66
CA ALA A 165 -14.72 -0.10 -4.48
C ALA A 165 -13.66 0.77 -3.80
N TRP A 166 -13.82 2.10 -3.86
CA TRP A 166 -12.83 3.07 -3.40
C TRP A 166 -12.32 2.82 -1.97
N PRO A 167 -13.18 2.63 -0.95
CA PRO A 167 -12.70 2.41 0.43
C PRO A 167 -11.82 1.16 0.56
N SER A 168 -12.23 0.04 -0.04
CA SER A 168 -11.49 -1.23 0.04
C SER A 168 -10.18 -1.18 -0.74
N VAL A 169 -10.14 -0.43 -1.85
CA VAL A 169 -8.91 -0.21 -2.62
C VAL A 169 -7.94 0.72 -1.90
N LEU A 170 -8.45 1.74 -1.20
CA LEU A 170 -7.65 2.60 -0.34
C LEU A 170 -7.03 1.80 0.81
N LYS A 171 -7.82 0.99 1.51
CA LYS A 171 -7.34 0.07 2.56
C LYS A 171 -6.27 -0.88 2.03
N LEU A 172 -6.50 -1.51 0.86
CA LEU A 172 -5.51 -2.37 0.20
C LEU A 172 -4.19 -1.63 -0.05
N THR A 173 -4.26 -0.38 -0.49
CA THR A 173 -3.08 0.45 -0.76
C THR A 173 -2.33 0.79 0.54
N LEU A 174 -3.07 1.14 1.59
CA LEU A 174 -2.52 1.43 2.92
C LEU A 174 -1.86 0.23 3.56
N VAL A 175 -2.46 -0.96 3.48
CA VAL A 175 -1.81 -2.21 3.94
C VAL A 175 -0.47 -2.41 3.23
N GLY A 176 -0.41 -2.12 1.93
CA GLY A 176 0.84 -2.14 1.19
C GLY A 176 1.87 -1.11 1.62
N TYR A 177 1.42 0.10 1.94
CA TYR A 177 2.28 1.16 2.47
C TYR A 177 2.87 0.76 3.82
N VAL A 178 2.04 0.29 4.75
CA VAL A 178 2.48 -0.19 6.08
C VAL A 178 3.42 -1.39 5.96
N ALA A 179 3.15 -2.32 5.03
CA ALA A 179 4.08 -3.42 4.75
C ALA A 179 5.45 -2.94 4.28
N GLY A 180 5.50 -1.88 3.46
CA GLY A 180 6.76 -1.24 3.05
C GLY A 180 7.50 -0.58 4.23
N LEU A 181 6.77 0.06 5.15
CA LEU A 181 7.34 0.62 6.37
C LEU A 181 7.87 -0.48 7.31
N ALA A 182 7.11 -1.55 7.51
CA ALA A 182 7.50 -2.71 8.32
C ALA A 182 8.80 -3.33 7.80
N GLU A 183 8.93 -3.46 6.48
CA GLU A 183 10.13 -3.95 5.83
C GLU A 183 11.33 -2.98 5.99
N ARG A 184 11.08 -1.67 6.08
CA ARG A 184 12.12 -0.70 6.45
C ARG A 184 12.55 -0.86 7.90
N ILE A 185 11.62 -1.08 8.83
CA ILE A 185 11.92 -1.35 10.25
C ILE A 185 12.81 -2.59 10.35
N ARG A 186 12.45 -3.67 9.66
CA ARG A 186 13.21 -4.92 9.62
C ARG A 186 14.65 -4.70 9.16
N ARG A 187 14.87 -3.96 8.07
CA ARG A 187 16.22 -3.64 7.58
C ARG A 187 17.03 -2.81 8.59
N VAL A 188 16.45 -1.78 9.18
CA VAL A 188 17.13 -0.94 10.18
C VAL A 188 17.56 -1.78 11.39
N ARG A 189 16.71 -2.70 11.83
CA ARG A 189 17.04 -3.67 12.89
C ARG A 189 18.21 -4.58 12.50
N GLU A 190 18.22 -5.12 11.27
CA GLU A 190 19.34 -5.93 10.76
C GLU A 190 20.64 -5.14 10.65
N ASP A 191 20.57 -3.85 10.29
CA ASP A 191 21.72 -2.95 10.24
C ASP A 191 22.32 -2.73 11.64
N TRP A 192 21.47 -2.50 12.64
CA TRP A 192 21.90 -2.34 14.03
C TRP A 192 22.55 -3.61 14.59
N ALA A 193 21.92 -4.77 14.40
CA ALA A 193 22.49 -6.05 14.85
C ALA A 193 23.87 -6.34 14.24
N ARG A 194 24.07 -5.99 12.96
CA ARG A 194 25.38 -6.13 12.30
C ARG A 194 26.43 -5.17 12.86
N ALA A 195 26.03 -3.94 13.20
CA ALA A 195 26.93 -2.97 13.82
C ALA A 195 27.38 -3.43 15.22
N ASP A 196 26.46 -3.97 16.02
CA ASP A 196 26.76 -4.48 17.37
C ASP A 196 27.75 -5.66 17.32
N LEU A 197 27.58 -6.59 16.36
CA LEU A 197 28.53 -7.69 16.14
C LEU A 197 29.93 -7.19 15.78
N CYS A 198 30.03 -6.20 14.88
CA CYS A 198 31.31 -5.60 14.49
C CYS A 198 32.02 -4.96 15.69
N ILE A 199 31.30 -4.20 16.52
CA ILE A 199 31.84 -3.60 17.75
C ILE A 199 32.30 -4.69 18.73
N ALA A 200 31.54 -5.77 18.88
CA ALA A 200 31.93 -6.89 19.74
C ALA A 200 33.25 -7.55 19.27
N GLU A 201 33.40 -7.78 17.96
CA GLU A 201 34.64 -8.32 17.37
C GLU A 201 35.84 -7.39 17.60
N PHE A 202 35.66 -6.08 17.46
CA PHE A 202 36.71 -5.08 17.75
C PHE A 202 37.13 -5.06 19.22
N ASN A 203 36.21 -5.27 20.15
CA ASN A 203 36.51 -5.25 21.59
C ASN A 203 37.17 -6.55 22.09
N THR A 204 37.18 -7.61 21.27
CA THR A 204 37.81 -8.90 21.59
C THR A 204 39.23 -9.10 21.04
N ASN A 205 39.77 -8.13 20.28
CA ASN A 205 41.16 -8.08 19.79
C ASN A 205 41.95 -6.98 20.50
#